data_AF-A0A7C2HTS8-F1
#
_entry.id   AF-A0A7C2HTS8-F1
#
_cell.length_a   1.000
_cell.length_b   1.000
_cell.length_c   1.000
_cell.angle_alpha   90.00
_cell.angle_beta   90.00
_cell.angle_gamma   90.00
#
_symmetry.space_group_name_H-M   'P 1'
#
loop_
_entity.id
_entity.type
_entity.pdbx_description
1 polymer ?
#
loop_
_entity_poly.entity_id
_entity_poly.type
_entity_poly.pdbx_seq_one_letter_code
_entity_poly.pdbx_strand_id
1 'polypeptide(L)'
;MSLLRRVLYWQAAAWALGSIPELVAPRWFLERLFDQTPYPDHAYVRAAGAMAIGLAMFMVLVAHRIEDVWWWSWAFVVVDALLATICVLSALFGPQEGSGTVLWWLLGAGNVAFGAALLVGMGLAGQERPPI
;
A
#
# COMPACT_ATOMS: atom_id res chain seq x y z
N MET A 1 -21.57 -4.64 1.80
CA MET A 1 -20.41 -4.03 2.52
C MET A 1 -19.36 -5.03 3.00
N SER A 2 -19.64 -6.35 3.02
CA SER A 2 -18.69 -7.36 3.50
C SER A 2 -17.40 -7.45 2.66
N LEU A 3 -17.49 -7.26 1.35
CA LEU A 3 -16.33 -7.27 0.45
C LEU A 3 -15.36 -6.13 0.80
N LEU A 4 -15.84 -4.88 0.81
CA LEU A 4 -15.01 -3.71 1.14
C LEU A 4 -14.32 -3.87 2.50
N ARG A 5 -15.07 -4.34 3.51
CA ARG A 5 -14.52 -4.64 4.84
C ARG A 5 -13.38 -5.66 4.78
N ARG A 6 -13.55 -6.76 4.04
CA ARG A 6 -12.50 -7.78 3.86
C ARG A 6 -11.28 -7.22 3.15
N VAL A 7 -11.47 -6.46 2.07
CA VAL A 7 -10.37 -5.86 1.32
C VAL A 7 -9.55 -4.93 2.21
N LEU A 8 -10.20 -4.08 3.01
CA LEU A 8 -9.50 -3.20 3.96
C LEU A 8 -8.68 -3.98 4.99
N TYR A 9 -9.18 -5.09 5.51
CA TYR A 9 -8.39 -5.94 6.41
C TYR A 9 -7.19 -6.60 5.72
N TRP A 10 -7.38 -7.11 4.50
CA TRP A 10 -6.29 -7.71 3.73
C TRP A 10 -5.20 -6.69 3.39
N GLN A 11 -5.61 -5.49 2.97
CA GLN A 11 -4.69 -4.41 2.66
C GLN A 11 -3.96 -3.93 3.91
N ALA A 12 -4.67 -3.75 5.03
CA ALA A 12 -4.05 -3.41 6.31
C ALA A 12 -3.01 -4.43 6.74
N ALA A 13 -3.32 -5.72 6.64
CA ALA A 13 -2.38 -6.78 6.97
C ALA A 13 -1.16 -6.77 6.03
N ALA A 14 -1.37 -6.63 4.73
CA ALA A 14 -0.30 -6.58 3.74
C ALA A 14 0.63 -5.39 3.98
N TRP A 15 0.07 -4.20 4.22
CA TRP A 15 0.82 -2.99 4.53
C TRP A 15 1.58 -3.11 5.85
N ALA A 16 0.91 -3.50 6.93
CA ALA A 16 1.55 -3.62 8.24
C ALA A 16 2.71 -4.63 8.22
N LEU A 17 2.50 -5.81 7.62
CA LEU A 17 3.53 -6.85 7.54
C LEU A 17 4.66 -6.47 6.55
N GLY A 18 4.30 -5.90 5.40
CA GLY A 18 5.24 -5.46 4.37
C GLY A 18 6.17 -4.35 4.85
N SER A 19 5.72 -3.50 5.77
CA SER A 19 6.49 -2.36 6.29
C SER A 19 7.40 -2.70 7.48
N ILE A 20 7.27 -3.88 8.10
CA ILE A 20 8.15 -4.28 9.22
C ILE A 20 9.63 -4.34 8.79
N PRO A 21 9.99 -4.99 7.67
CA PRO A 21 11.38 -4.99 7.19
C PRO A 21 11.92 -3.59 6.88
N GLU A 22 11.11 -2.71 6.30
CA GLU A 22 11.48 -1.31 6.04
C GLU A 22 11.79 -0.54 7.32
N LEU A 23 11.02 -0.77 8.38
CA LEU A 23 11.19 -0.11 9.67
C LEU A 23 12.42 -0.63 10.45
N VAL A 24 12.58 -1.94 10.51
CA VAL A 24 13.54 -2.59 11.41
C VAL A 24 14.89 -2.84 10.73
N ALA A 25 14.87 -3.31 9.48
CA ALA A 25 16.05 -3.78 8.76
C ALA A 25 16.07 -3.32 7.28
N PRO A 26 15.99 -2.01 7.00
CA PRO A 26 15.82 -1.49 5.64
C PRO A 26 16.98 -1.87 4.72
N ARG A 27 18.21 -1.92 5.25
CA ARG A 27 19.40 -2.32 4.48
C ARG A 27 19.30 -3.76 3.98
N TRP A 28 18.89 -4.68 4.85
CA TRP A 28 18.70 -6.08 4.46
C TRP A 28 17.56 -6.20 3.44
N PHE A 29 16.45 -5.50 3.69
CA PHE A 29 15.27 -5.55 2.83
C PHE A 29 15.56 -5.00 1.43
N LEU A 30 16.14 -3.80 1.31
CA LEU A 30 16.36 -3.17 0.01
C LEU A 30 17.59 -3.74 -0.71
N GLU A 31 18.74 -3.79 -0.05
CA GLU A 31 20.01 -4.13 -0.71
C GLU A 31 20.19 -5.64 -0.91
N ARG A 32 19.72 -6.49 0.01
CA ARG A 32 19.96 -7.94 -0.08
C ARG A 32 18.81 -8.75 -0.66
N LEU A 33 17.57 -8.35 -0.39
CA LEU A 33 16.41 -9.09 -0.88
C LEU A 33 15.98 -8.61 -2.28
N PHE A 34 16.16 -7.33 -2.58
CA PHE A 34 15.71 -6.71 -3.82
C PHE A 34 16.81 -6.08 -4.66
N ASP A 35 18.07 -6.29 -4.29
CA ASP A 35 19.25 -5.79 -5.00
C ASP A 35 19.14 -4.30 -5.36
N GLN A 36 18.60 -3.48 -4.45
CA GLN A 36 18.53 -2.03 -4.66
C GLN A 36 19.91 -1.41 -4.44
N THR A 37 20.20 -0.34 -5.17
CA THR A 37 21.43 0.45 -4.98
C THR A 37 21.55 0.90 -3.51
N PRO A 38 22.74 0.79 -2.89
CA PRO A 38 22.94 1.21 -1.52
C PRO A 38 22.56 2.67 -1.29
N TYR A 39 21.72 2.91 -0.29
CA TYR A 39 21.35 4.27 0.12
C TYR A 39 22.36 4.83 1.14
N PRO A 40 22.71 6.13 1.05
CA PRO A 40 23.62 6.76 2.00
C PRO A 40 23.02 6.81 3.42
N ASP A 41 21.70 6.92 3.53
CA ASP A 41 20.95 6.80 4.78
C ASP A 41 19.56 6.19 4.53
N HIS A 42 19.07 5.43 5.50
CA HIS A 42 17.79 4.72 5.45
C HIS A 42 16.73 5.32 6.39
N ALA A 43 16.97 6.51 6.99
CA ALA A 43 16.01 7.15 7.89
C ALA A 43 14.63 7.37 7.22
N TYR A 44 14.61 7.82 5.95
CA TYR A 44 13.37 8.00 5.19
C TYR A 44 12.62 6.69 4.95
N VAL A 45 13.33 5.57 4.73
CA VAL A 45 12.72 4.24 4.55
C VAL A 45 12.06 3.79 5.86
N ARG A 46 12.71 4.01 7.00
CA ARG A 46 12.12 3.71 8.31
C ARG A 46 10.90 4.57 8.60
N ALA A 47 10.97 5.86 8.27
CA ALA A 47 9.84 6.78 8.41
C ALA A 47 8.65 6.35 7.53
N ALA A 48 8.91 5.94 6.28
CA ALA A 48 7.90 5.39 5.38
C ALA A 48 7.25 4.13 5.97
N GLY A 49 8.06 3.18 6.47
CA GLY A 49 7.55 1.97 7.11
C GLY A 49 6.69 2.27 8.35
N ALA A 50 7.08 3.24 9.19
CA ALA A 50 6.28 3.67 10.33
C ALA A 50 4.95 4.31 9.90
N MET A 51 4.96 5.17 8.88
CA MET A 51 3.74 5.78 8.34
C MET A 51 2.79 4.74 7.72
N ALA A 52 3.33 3.74 7.03
CA ALA A 52 2.55 2.66 6.43
C ALA A 52 1.85 1.78 7.48
N ILE A 53 2.50 1.50 8.62
CA ILE A 53 1.86 0.85 9.77
C ILE A 53 0.71 1.71 10.32
N GLY A 54 0.94 3.02 10.46
CA GLY A 54 -0.12 3.97 10.85
C GLY A 54 -1.31 3.95 9.90
N LEU A 55 -1.04 3.95 8.58
CA LEU A 55 -2.10 3.86 7.56
C LEU A 55 -2.87 2.53 7.64
N ALA A 56 -2.18 1.42 7.88
CA ALA A 56 -2.82 0.12 8.09
C ALA A 56 -3.78 0.14 9.30
N MET A 57 -3.42 0.82 10.39
CA MET A 57 -4.33 1.00 11.53
C MET A 57 -5.57 1.82 11.15
N PHE A 58 -5.43 2.86 10.33
CA PHE A 58 -6.58 3.61 9.81
C PHE A 58 -7.48 2.74 8.91
N MET A 59 -6.90 1.87 8.07
CA MET A 59 -7.68 0.90 7.28
C MET A 59 -8.50 -0.02 8.18
N VAL A 60 -7.92 -0.53 9.28
CA VAL A 60 -8.63 -1.34 10.29
C VAL A 60 -9.75 -0.56 10.96
N LEU A 61 -9.52 0.71 11.31
CA LEU A 61 -10.53 1.58 11.91
C LEU A 61 -11.72 1.78 10.96
N VAL A 62 -11.44 2.12 9.69
CA VAL A 62 -12.47 2.26 8.65
C VAL A 62 -13.21 0.92 8.43
N ALA A 63 -12.50 -0.21 8.45
CA ALA A 63 -13.13 -1.52 8.35
C ALA A 63 -14.06 -1.84 9.53
N HIS A 64 -13.72 -1.42 10.75
CA HIS A 64 -14.59 -1.58 11.93
C HIS A 64 -15.82 -0.69 11.85
N ARG A 65 -15.65 0.57 11.44
CA ARG A 65 -16.71 1.59 11.34
C ARG A 65 -17.30 1.72 9.93
N ILE A 66 -17.18 0.67 9.11
CA ILE A 66 -17.46 0.74 7.67
C ILE A 66 -18.86 1.26 7.37
N GLU A 67 -19.82 0.94 8.22
CA GLU A 67 -21.21 1.34 8.08
C GLU A 67 -21.41 2.86 8.07
N ASP A 68 -20.54 3.60 8.76
CA ASP A 68 -20.63 5.05 8.91
C ASP A 68 -19.62 5.79 8.02
N VAL A 69 -18.45 5.18 7.79
CA VAL A 69 -17.30 5.86 7.17
C VAL A 69 -16.76 5.16 5.92
N TRP A 70 -17.51 4.26 5.28
CA TRP A 70 -17.00 3.53 4.10
C TRP A 70 -16.45 4.46 3.00
N TRP A 71 -17.01 5.65 2.82
CA TRP A 71 -16.59 6.61 1.80
C TRP A 71 -15.13 7.10 2.02
N TRP A 72 -14.62 7.06 3.26
CA TRP A 72 -13.22 7.35 3.57
C TRP A 72 -12.24 6.37 2.92
N SER A 73 -12.73 5.24 2.41
CA SER A 73 -11.90 4.30 1.62
C SER A 73 -11.29 4.96 0.37
N TRP A 74 -11.84 6.09 -0.10
CA TRP A 74 -11.22 6.92 -1.14
C TRP A 74 -9.80 7.36 -0.80
N ALA A 75 -9.48 7.61 0.48
CA ALA A 75 -8.13 7.98 0.89
C ALA A 75 -7.13 6.87 0.54
N PHE A 76 -7.51 5.61 0.75
CA PHE A 76 -6.65 4.46 0.44
C PHE A 76 -6.56 4.21 -1.06
N VAL A 77 -7.66 4.38 -1.81
CA VAL A 77 -7.64 4.31 -3.28
C VAL A 77 -6.68 5.34 -3.88
N VAL A 78 -6.67 6.57 -3.37
CA VAL A 78 -5.75 7.62 -3.84
C VAL A 78 -4.29 7.26 -3.53
N VAL A 79 -4.03 6.77 -2.32
CA VAL A 79 -2.69 6.33 -1.93
C VAL A 79 -2.22 5.16 -2.81
N ASP A 80 -3.06 4.15 -3.03
CA ASP A 80 -2.77 3.02 -3.90
C ASP A 80 -2.47 3.48 -5.33
N ALA A 81 -3.27 4.39 -5.88
CA ALA A 81 -3.07 4.91 -7.23
C ALA A 81 -1.75 5.69 -7.37
N LEU A 82 -1.43 6.54 -6.39
CA LEU A 82 -0.18 7.30 -6.38
C LEU A 82 1.04 6.38 -6.23
N LEU A 83 0.99 5.43 -5.30
CA LEU A 83 2.08 4.48 -5.09
C LEU A 83 2.26 3.55 -6.28
N ALA A 84 1.17 3.04 -6.86
CA ALA A 84 1.21 2.25 -8.08
C ALA A 84 1.89 3.03 -9.21
N THR A 85 1.53 4.29 -9.39
CA THR A 85 2.12 5.17 -10.40
C THR A 85 3.61 5.35 -10.15
N ILE A 86 4.01 5.71 -8.93
CA ILE A 86 5.43 5.88 -8.57
C ILE A 86 6.20 4.58 -8.83
N CYS A 87 5.70 3.44 -8.35
CA CYS A 87 6.37 2.16 -8.48
C CYS A 87 6.52 1.72 -9.94
N VAL A 88 5.47 1.88 -10.76
CA VAL A 88 5.55 1.54 -12.19
C VAL A 88 6.54 2.45 -12.90
N LEU A 89 6.54 3.76 -12.63
CA LEU A 89 7.52 4.69 -13.21
C LEU A 89 8.95 4.36 -12.75
N SER A 90 9.15 4.00 -11.48
CA SER A 90 10.44 3.55 -10.95
C SER A 90 10.89 2.23 -11.56
N ALA A 91 9.98 1.31 -11.89
CA ALA A 91 10.30 0.07 -12.58
C ALA A 91 10.70 0.29 -14.04
N LEU A 92 10.05 1.23 -14.72
CA LEU A 92 10.25 1.51 -16.15
C LEU A 92 11.45 2.42 -16.43
N PHE A 93 11.68 3.42 -15.57
CA PHE A 93 12.63 4.51 -15.84
C PHE A 93 13.64 4.75 -14.71
N GLY A 94 13.36 4.23 -13.51
CA GLY A 94 14.20 4.39 -12.34
C GLY A 94 15.34 3.39 -12.12
N PRO A 95 15.45 2.21 -12.76
CA PRO A 95 16.49 1.26 -12.39
C PRO A 95 17.87 1.77 -12.84
N GLN A 96 18.79 1.92 -11.89
CA GLN A 96 20.21 2.10 -12.21
C GLN A 96 20.81 0.76 -12.67
N GLU A 97 21.91 0.80 -13.44
CA GLU A 97 22.60 -0.41 -13.88
C GLU A 97 22.95 -1.31 -12.68
N GLY A 98 22.47 -2.56 -12.72
CA GLY A 98 22.67 -3.53 -11.64
C GLY A 98 21.62 -3.54 -10.53
N SER A 99 20.65 -2.62 -10.52
CA SER A 99 19.56 -2.60 -9.53
C SER A 99 18.41 -3.53 -9.91
N GLY A 100 17.88 -4.27 -8.94
CA GLY A 100 16.68 -5.10 -9.12
C GLY A 100 15.42 -4.25 -9.40
N THR A 101 14.52 -4.76 -10.26
CA THR A 101 13.23 -4.10 -10.57
C THR A 101 12.02 -4.79 -9.94
N VAL A 102 12.23 -5.97 -9.37
CA VAL A 102 11.17 -6.83 -8.84
C VAL A 102 10.38 -6.15 -7.72
N LEU A 103 11.05 -5.43 -6.82
CA LEU A 103 10.41 -4.66 -5.75
C LEU A 103 9.33 -3.72 -6.30
N TRP A 104 9.70 -2.93 -7.32
CA TRP A 104 8.83 -1.94 -7.92
C TRP A 104 7.63 -2.58 -8.62
N TRP A 105 7.82 -3.70 -9.30
CA TRP A 105 6.71 -4.45 -9.90
C TRP A 105 5.78 -5.05 -8.85
N LEU A 106 6.31 -5.63 -7.77
CA LEU A 106 5.50 -6.20 -6.69
C LEU A 106 4.67 -5.14 -5.98
N LEU A 107 5.29 -4.01 -5.62
CA LEU A 107 4.58 -2.89 -5.00
C LEU A 107 3.56 -2.28 -5.96
N GLY A 108 3.93 -2.06 -7.23
CA GLY A 108 3.05 -1.52 -8.24
C GLY A 108 1.81 -2.41 -8.46
N ALA A 109 2.03 -3.69 -8.73
CA ALA A 109 0.95 -4.65 -8.94
C ALA A 109 0.07 -4.82 -7.69
N GLY A 110 0.68 -4.87 -6.50
CA GLY A 110 -0.04 -4.95 -5.24
C GLY A 110 -0.97 -3.77 -5.00
N ASN A 111 -0.48 -2.54 -5.19
CA ASN A 111 -1.28 -1.33 -5.04
C ASN A 111 -2.39 -1.24 -6.10
N VAL A 112 -2.13 -1.62 -7.36
CA VAL A 112 -3.18 -1.70 -8.40
C VAL A 112 -4.27 -2.69 -8.00
N ALA A 113 -3.88 -3.88 -7.51
CA ALA A 113 -4.82 -4.91 -7.11
C ALA A 113 -5.69 -4.47 -5.93
N PHE A 114 -5.09 -3.87 -4.89
CA PHE A 114 -5.85 -3.34 -3.75
C PHE A 114 -6.74 -2.17 -4.14
N GLY A 115 -6.22 -1.20 -4.90
CA GLY A 115 -7.00 -0.05 -5.38
C GLY A 115 -8.21 -0.48 -6.22
N ALA A 116 -8.03 -1.44 -7.12
CA ALA A 116 -9.13 -2.01 -7.90
C ALA A 116 -10.16 -2.75 -7.02
N ALA A 117 -9.69 -3.55 -6.06
CA ALA A 117 -10.57 -4.27 -5.13
C ALA A 117 -11.36 -3.32 -4.22
N LEU A 118 -10.74 -2.22 -3.76
CA LEU A 118 -11.41 -1.16 -3.02
C LEU A 118 -12.47 -0.48 -3.87
N LEU A 119 -12.16 -0.09 -5.11
CA LEU A 119 -13.12 0.54 -6.03
C LEU A 119 -14.34 -0.36 -6.28
N VAL A 120 -14.13 -1.65 -6.52
CA VAL A 120 -15.23 -2.63 -6.64
C VAL A 120 -16.02 -2.72 -5.34
N GLY A 121 -15.35 -2.82 -4.18
CA GLY A 121 -16.00 -2.87 -2.88
C GLY A 121 -16.82 -1.63 -2.57
N MET A 122 -16.34 -0.44 -2.94
CA MET A 122 -17.01 0.85 -2.78
C MET A 122 -18.20 0.99 -3.73
N GLY A 123 -18.07 0.55 -4.98
CA GLY A 123 -19.18 0.54 -5.94
C GLY A 123 -20.36 -0.29 -5.44
N LEU A 124 -20.08 -1.47 -4.86
CA LEU A 124 -21.11 -2.30 -4.23
C LEU A 124 -21.65 -1.67 -2.93
N ALA A 125 -20.78 -1.08 -2.10
CA ALA A 125 -21.19 -0.42 -0.86
C ALA A 125 -22.13 0.77 -1.13
N GLY A 126 -21.87 1.56 -2.16
CA GLY A 126 -22.70 2.70 -2.56
C GLY A 126 -24.09 2.32 -3.05
N GLN A 127 -24.28 1.10 -3.57
CA GLN A 127 -25.60 0.58 -3.93
C GLN A 127 -26.42 0.17 -2.70
N GLU A 128 -25.76 -0.34 -1.64
CA GLU A 128 -26.42 -0.74 -0.40
C GLU A 128 -26.73 0.46 0.51
N ARG A 129 -25.81 1.43 0.57
CA ARG A 129 -25.93 2.67 1.35
C ARG A 129 -25.31 3.82 0.55
N PRO A 130 -26.13 4.69 -0.07
CA PRO A 130 -25.64 5.88 -0.75
C PRO A 130 -24.79 6.74 0.19
N PRO A 131 -23.73 7.40 -0.31
CA PRO A 131 -23.03 8.39 0.46
C PRO A 131 -23.93 9.63 0.55
N ILE A 132 -24.65 9.73 1.69
CA ILE A 132 -25.68 10.73 2.01
C ILE A 132 -27.01 10.46 1.30
#